data_AF-A0AA86VJQ9-F1
#
_entry.id   AF-A0AA86VJQ9-F1
#
_cell.length_a   1.000
_cell.length_b   1.000
_cell.length_c   1.000
_cell.angle_alpha   90.00
_cell.angle_beta   90.00
_cell.angle_gamma   90.00
#
_symmetry.space_group_name_H-M   'P 1'
#
loop_
_entity.id
_entity.type
_entity.pdbx_description
1 polymer ?
#
loop_
_entity_poly.entity_id
_entity_poly.type
_entity_poly.pdbx_seq_one_letter_code
_entity_poly.pdbx_strand_id
1 'polypeptide(L)'
;MALASSVSLSPLSVLLFTFFFFFIFSTSSSANHDSFSFSFPLTSLPLSTEKPLNTNPKLRTLSSASDNIKSSFKYSMALVVTLPIGTPPQHQQMVLDTGSQLSWIQCHKPTASFDPSQSSSFYVISCTHPLCKPRVPDFTLPTTCDQNRLCHYSYFYADGTYAEGNLVREKLTFSPSQTTPPLTLGCATESSDARGILGMNLGRLSFPSQAKITKFSYCVPTRRTQPGNLPTGSFYLGNNPNSARFRYVNMLTFGQSQRMPNLDPLAYTVPMQGIRIGGKRLNINPSVFRPNAGGSGQTMIDSGSEFTFLVDEAYDRVREEIVRVAGPRIKKGYVYGGVADMCFDGTGRETIGHLIGDVAFEFEKGVEIVVPKERVLADVGGGVQCVGIGRSERLGAASNIIGNFHQQNLWVEFDLANHRVGFGEADCSRS
;
A
#
# COMPACT_ATOMS: atom_id res chain seq x y z
N MET A 1 19.81 -16.55 14.87
CA MET A 1 20.96 -17.33 14.35
C MET A 1 20.43 -18.21 13.23
N ALA A 2 20.54 -17.73 11.99
CA ALA A 2 20.32 -18.48 10.75
C ALA A 2 21.05 -17.70 9.65
N LEU A 3 21.98 -18.37 8.99
CA LEU A 3 23.01 -17.81 8.11
C LEU A 3 22.43 -17.49 6.73
N ALA A 4 22.72 -16.30 6.22
CA ALA A 4 22.60 -15.98 4.80
C ALA A 4 23.75 -16.66 4.04
N SER A 5 23.42 -17.48 3.05
CA SER A 5 24.40 -18.01 2.09
C SER A 5 24.24 -17.27 0.78
N SER A 6 25.29 -16.56 0.38
CA SER A 6 25.45 -15.91 -0.92
C SER A 6 25.80 -16.95 -1.98
N VAL A 7 25.08 -16.96 -3.10
CA VAL A 7 25.49 -17.68 -4.31
C VAL A 7 25.87 -16.63 -5.35
N SER A 8 27.16 -16.61 -5.71
CA SER A 8 27.67 -15.85 -6.84
C SER A 8 27.39 -16.62 -8.13
N LEU A 9 26.91 -15.93 -9.17
CA LEU A 9 26.79 -16.47 -10.51
C LEU A 9 27.85 -15.84 -11.42
N SER A 10 28.62 -16.69 -12.09
CA SER A 10 29.74 -16.38 -12.99
C SER A 10 29.29 -15.79 -14.35
N PRO A 11 30.13 -15.03 -15.07
CA PRO A 11 29.73 -14.19 -16.20
C PRO A 11 29.61 -14.91 -17.57
N LEU A 12 29.30 -16.21 -17.60
CA LEU A 12 29.29 -16.98 -18.87
C LEU A 12 27.90 -17.33 -19.43
N SER A 13 26.80 -16.87 -18.81
CA SER A 13 25.43 -17.26 -19.18
C SER A 13 24.68 -16.24 -20.06
N VAL A 14 25.31 -15.12 -20.42
CA VAL A 14 24.63 -13.97 -21.07
C VAL A 14 24.71 -13.99 -22.61
N LEU A 15 25.39 -14.97 -23.23
CA LEU A 15 25.66 -14.93 -24.67
C LEU A 15 24.75 -15.78 -25.58
N LEU A 16 23.65 -16.37 -25.08
CA LEU A 16 22.85 -17.33 -25.87
C LEU A 16 21.39 -16.92 -26.15
N PHE A 17 20.97 -15.70 -25.84
CA PHE A 17 19.58 -15.27 -26.05
C PHE A 17 19.35 -14.18 -27.11
N THR A 18 20.38 -13.76 -27.85
CA THR A 18 20.28 -12.63 -28.81
C THR A 18 20.23 -13.02 -30.29
N PHE A 19 20.06 -14.30 -30.65
CA PHE A 19 20.22 -14.73 -32.06
C PHE A 19 19.02 -15.44 -32.72
N PHE A 20 17.80 -15.23 -32.23
CA PHE A 20 16.62 -15.76 -32.92
C PHE A 20 15.45 -14.79 -32.79
N PHE A 21 15.35 -13.82 -33.71
CA PHE A 21 14.10 -13.27 -34.26
C PHE A 21 14.44 -12.05 -35.15
N PHE A 22 15.11 -12.30 -36.27
CA PHE A 22 15.13 -11.41 -37.43
C PHE A 22 14.98 -12.27 -38.70
N PHE A 23 14.11 -11.84 -39.61
CA PHE A 23 13.58 -12.49 -40.82
C PHE A 23 12.50 -13.55 -40.54
N ILE A 24 11.27 -13.42 -41.04
CA ILE A 24 10.90 -13.56 -42.47
C ILE A 24 9.66 -12.70 -42.86
N PHE A 25 9.86 -11.92 -43.94
CA PHE A 25 8.98 -11.48 -45.04
C PHE A 25 7.47 -11.19 -44.87
N SER A 26 7.17 -9.91 -45.12
CA SER A 26 6.34 -9.36 -46.20
C SER A 26 5.48 -10.31 -47.05
N THR A 27 4.16 -10.18 -46.95
CA THR A 27 3.24 -10.36 -48.08
C THR A 27 2.20 -9.25 -48.10
N SER A 28 2.10 -8.58 -49.24
CA SER A 28 1.10 -7.58 -49.58
C SER A 28 -0.18 -8.25 -50.08
N SER A 29 -1.33 -7.93 -49.48
CA SER A 29 -2.62 -8.11 -50.15
C SER A 29 -3.55 -6.95 -49.83
N SER A 30 -3.91 -6.18 -50.86
CA SER A 30 -4.98 -5.18 -50.83
C SER A 30 -6.33 -5.88 -50.70
N ALA A 31 -7.16 -5.47 -49.74
CA ALA A 31 -8.60 -5.69 -49.79
C ALA A 31 -9.35 -4.59 -49.02
N ASN A 32 -10.12 -3.84 -49.82
CA ASN A 32 -11.16 -2.85 -49.58
C ASN A 32 -11.65 -2.56 -48.15
N HIS A 33 -11.75 -1.25 -47.89
CA HIS A 33 -12.61 -0.66 -46.87
C HIS A 33 -14.08 -0.97 -47.15
N ASP A 34 -14.74 -1.68 -46.23
CA ASP A 34 -16.18 -1.60 -46.04
C ASP A 34 -16.47 -1.51 -44.54
N SER A 35 -16.83 -0.29 -44.11
CA SER A 35 -17.30 0.00 -42.76
C SER A 35 -18.75 -0.47 -42.61
N PHE A 36 -18.94 -1.67 -42.06
CA PHE A 36 -20.26 -2.12 -41.61
C PHE A 36 -20.56 -1.56 -40.21
N SER A 37 -21.42 -0.54 -40.17
CA SER A 37 -22.05 -0.03 -38.95
C SER A 37 -23.23 -0.93 -38.59
N PHE A 38 -23.14 -1.64 -37.45
CA PHE A 38 -24.29 -2.30 -36.84
C PHE A 38 -24.79 -1.45 -35.66
N SER A 39 -25.90 -0.76 -35.90
CA SER A 39 -26.67 -0.06 -34.86
C SER A 39 -27.75 -1.01 -34.34
N PHE A 40 -27.66 -1.43 -33.08
CA PHE A 40 -28.72 -2.19 -32.41
C PHE A 40 -29.56 -1.26 -31.53
N PRO A 41 -30.89 -1.22 -31.68
CA PRO A 41 -31.76 -0.47 -30.79
C PRO A 41 -31.94 -1.24 -29.47
N LEU A 42 -31.60 -0.61 -28.35
CA LEU A 42 -31.90 -1.12 -27.01
C LEU A 42 -33.39 -0.87 -26.70
N THR A 43 -34.22 -1.89 -26.86
CA THR A 43 -35.57 -1.93 -26.28
C THR A 43 -35.50 -2.42 -24.84
N SER A 44 -35.79 -1.54 -23.88
CA SER A 44 -35.99 -1.92 -22.48
C SER A 44 -37.41 -2.46 -22.27
N LEU A 45 -37.55 -3.69 -21.79
CA LEU A 45 -38.80 -4.22 -21.25
C LEU A 45 -38.88 -3.96 -19.73
N PRO A 46 -40.04 -3.55 -19.19
CA PRO A 46 -40.22 -3.36 -17.75
C PRO A 46 -40.45 -4.71 -17.06
N LEU A 47 -39.68 -5.02 -16.01
CA LEU A 47 -39.90 -6.21 -15.20
C LEU A 47 -40.89 -5.91 -14.08
N SER A 48 -41.87 -6.81 -13.97
CA SER A 48 -43.03 -6.81 -13.09
C SER A 48 -42.70 -6.70 -11.60
N THR A 49 -43.57 -6.03 -10.86
CA THR A 49 -43.60 -5.92 -9.40
C THR A 49 -44.03 -7.23 -8.75
N GLU A 50 -43.15 -7.86 -7.97
CA GLU A 50 -43.53 -8.88 -6.97
C GLU A 50 -43.58 -8.27 -5.56
N LYS A 51 -44.65 -8.58 -4.83
CA LYS A 51 -44.90 -8.17 -3.44
C LYS A 51 -43.95 -8.91 -2.48
N PRO A 52 -43.46 -8.27 -1.39
CA PRO A 52 -42.64 -8.96 -0.42
C PRO A 52 -43.50 -9.75 0.58
N LEU A 53 -43.18 -11.03 0.74
CA LEU A 53 -43.61 -11.84 1.88
C LEU A 53 -42.66 -11.59 3.06
N ASN A 54 -43.25 -11.37 4.23
CA ASN A 54 -42.61 -10.97 5.46
C ASN A 54 -42.09 -12.21 6.23
N THR A 55 -40.83 -12.22 6.71
CA THR A 55 -40.40 -12.61 8.09
C THR A 55 -38.87 -12.84 8.25
N ASN A 56 -38.31 -12.20 9.30
CA ASN A 56 -37.10 -12.53 10.10
C ASN A 56 -35.67 -12.36 9.53
N PRO A 57 -34.68 -12.23 10.44
CA PRO A 57 -34.30 -11.05 11.21
C PRO A 57 -33.29 -10.18 10.42
N LYS A 58 -33.25 -8.86 10.67
CA LYS A 58 -32.37 -7.92 9.96
C LYS A 58 -30.88 -8.26 10.16
N LEU A 59 -30.30 -8.99 9.19
CA LEU A 59 -28.85 -9.05 9.00
C LEU A 59 -28.41 -7.69 8.45
N ARG A 60 -27.83 -6.84 9.30
CA ARG A 60 -27.22 -5.59 8.85
C ARG A 60 -25.90 -5.91 8.16
N THR A 61 -25.90 -5.91 6.82
CA THR A 61 -24.68 -5.57 6.07
C THR A 61 -24.19 -4.23 6.56
N LEU A 62 -22.87 -3.99 6.67
CA LEU A 62 -22.31 -2.65 6.90
C LEU A 62 -22.95 -1.66 5.91
N SER A 63 -24.03 -1.00 6.36
CA SER A 63 -24.67 0.12 5.71
C SER A 63 -23.98 1.36 6.24
N SER A 64 -23.87 2.39 5.41
CA SER A 64 -23.10 3.63 5.61
C SER A 64 -23.52 4.50 6.80
N ALA A 65 -24.19 3.95 7.82
CA ALA A 65 -24.55 4.61 9.06
C ALA A 65 -24.20 3.74 10.27
N SER A 66 -23.11 4.11 10.96
CA SER A 66 -22.91 3.94 12.41
C SER A 66 -22.57 2.56 12.99
N ASP A 67 -21.55 1.86 12.49
CA ASP A 67 -20.76 1.01 13.39
C ASP A 67 -19.27 1.29 13.19
N ASN A 68 -18.71 2.20 14.00
CA ASN A 68 -17.28 2.45 14.01
C ASN A 68 -16.58 1.23 14.63
N ILE A 69 -15.65 0.62 13.91
CA ILE A 69 -14.86 -0.51 14.43
C ILE A 69 -13.52 0.05 14.91
N LYS A 70 -13.25 -0.08 16.21
CA LYS A 70 -11.91 0.09 16.76
C LYS A 70 -11.23 -1.27 16.81
N SER A 71 -10.05 -1.36 16.23
CA SER A 71 -9.15 -2.50 16.33
C SER A 71 -7.75 -2.03 16.72
N SER A 72 -6.84 -2.97 16.90
CA SER A 72 -5.44 -2.71 17.16
C SER A 72 -4.56 -3.45 16.16
N PHE A 73 -3.33 -2.99 15.99
CA PHE A 73 -2.32 -3.68 15.20
C PHE A 73 -1.01 -3.80 15.97
N LYS A 74 -0.26 -4.85 15.67
CA LYS A 74 1.13 -4.97 16.12
C LYS A 74 2.03 -4.23 15.13
N TYR A 75 3.02 -3.51 15.65
CA TYR A 75 3.93 -2.72 14.84
C TYR A 75 5.39 -3.14 15.08
N SER A 76 6.10 -3.43 13.99
CA SER A 76 7.55 -3.65 13.99
C SER A 76 8.20 -2.82 12.88
N MET A 77 7.89 -3.18 11.64
CA MET A 77 8.24 -2.49 10.39
C MET A 77 7.00 -2.26 9.52
N ALA A 78 5.95 -3.06 9.77
CA ALA A 78 4.65 -2.99 9.12
C ALA A 78 3.54 -2.95 10.17
N LEU A 79 2.37 -2.44 9.79
CA LEU A 79 1.17 -2.41 10.62
C LEU A 79 0.39 -3.70 10.42
N VAL A 80 0.43 -4.62 11.39
CA VAL A 80 -0.22 -5.93 11.27
C VAL A 80 -1.51 -5.98 12.08
N VAL A 81 -2.64 -5.91 11.38
CA VAL A 81 -3.98 -6.06 11.98
C VAL A 81 -4.39 -7.53 12.02
N THR A 82 -5.22 -7.92 12.98
CA THR A 82 -5.88 -9.24 12.98
C THR A 82 -7.35 -9.06 12.68
N LEU A 83 -7.86 -9.69 11.64
CA LEU A 83 -9.23 -9.52 11.16
C LEU A 83 -9.99 -10.87 11.11
N PRO A 84 -11.28 -10.88 11.50
CA PRO A 84 -12.10 -12.10 11.49
C PRO A 84 -12.71 -12.32 10.10
N ILE A 85 -12.24 -13.33 9.37
CA ILE A 85 -12.65 -13.65 7.99
C ILE A 85 -13.43 -14.97 7.98
N GLY A 86 -14.55 -15.04 7.27
CA GLY A 86 -15.31 -16.29 7.11
C GLY A 86 -16.54 -16.46 8.00
N THR A 87 -17.18 -17.63 7.86
CA THR A 87 -18.34 -18.06 8.67
C THR A 87 -18.22 -19.55 9.04
N PRO A 88 -17.91 -19.90 10.31
CA PRO A 88 -17.53 -19.01 11.41
C PRO A 88 -16.23 -18.23 11.16
N PRO A 89 -15.99 -17.11 11.88
CA PRO A 89 -14.81 -16.28 11.65
C PRO A 89 -13.50 -16.98 12.06
N GLN A 90 -12.52 -16.92 11.16
CA GLN A 90 -11.12 -17.30 11.37
C GLN A 90 -10.25 -16.04 11.41
N HIS A 91 -9.39 -15.92 12.41
CA HIS A 91 -8.60 -14.70 12.63
C HIS A 91 -7.33 -14.71 11.78
N GLN A 92 -7.24 -13.78 10.83
CA GLN A 92 -6.12 -13.64 9.90
C GLN A 92 -5.31 -12.39 10.21
N GLN A 93 -4.00 -12.54 10.30
CA GLN A 93 -3.08 -11.39 10.38
C GLN A 93 -2.91 -10.80 9.00
N MET A 94 -2.96 -9.49 8.83
CA MET A 94 -2.80 -8.85 7.53
C MET A 94 -2.01 -7.57 7.69
N VAL A 95 -1.09 -7.29 6.76
CA VAL A 95 -0.42 -5.99 6.68
C VAL A 95 -1.41 -4.96 6.16
N LEU A 96 -1.62 -3.89 6.91
CA LEU A 96 -2.44 -2.75 6.49
C LEU A 96 -1.63 -1.93 5.48
N ASP A 97 -2.08 -1.92 4.23
CA ASP A 97 -1.33 -1.37 3.11
C ASP A 97 -2.19 -0.42 2.27
N THR A 98 -1.92 0.87 2.36
CA THR A 98 -2.63 1.92 1.63
C THR A 98 -2.13 2.13 0.20
N GLY A 99 -1.02 1.49 -0.20
CA GLY A 99 -0.55 1.41 -1.58
C GLY A 99 -1.16 0.25 -2.37
N SER A 100 -1.66 -0.80 -1.69
CA SER A 100 -2.24 -1.97 -2.35
C SER A 100 -3.73 -1.87 -2.66
N GLN A 101 -4.14 -2.40 -3.81
CA GLN A 101 -5.54 -2.56 -4.18
C GLN A 101 -6.14 -3.85 -3.63
N LEU A 102 -5.83 -5.03 -4.18
CA LEU A 102 -6.49 -6.26 -3.76
C LEU A 102 -5.91 -6.76 -2.43
N SER A 103 -6.81 -7.02 -1.47
CA SER A 103 -6.49 -7.75 -0.24
C SER A 103 -6.32 -9.23 -0.50
N TRP A 104 -5.35 -9.88 0.15
CA TRP A 104 -5.15 -11.32 0.05
C TRP A 104 -4.74 -11.96 1.39
N ILE A 105 -5.04 -13.24 1.52
CA ILE A 105 -4.78 -14.07 2.69
C ILE A 105 -4.04 -15.34 2.30
N GLN A 106 -3.31 -15.94 3.24
CA GLN A 106 -2.62 -17.21 3.00
C GLN A 106 -3.58 -18.40 3.13
N CYS A 107 -3.82 -19.09 2.01
CA CYS A 107 -4.71 -20.26 1.96
C CYS A 107 -3.98 -21.59 1.80
N HIS A 108 -2.70 -21.58 1.39
CA HIS A 108 -1.94 -22.81 1.14
C HIS A 108 -0.45 -22.62 1.45
N LYS A 109 0.13 -23.44 2.34
CA LYS A 109 1.56 -23.68 2.67
C LYS A 109 1.56 -24.42 4.03
N PRO A 110 2.66 -25.03 4.55
CA PRO A 110 2.57 -25.96 5.70
C PRO A 110 1.94 -25.36 6.98
N THR A 111 1.80 -24.04 7.07
CA THR A 111 0.96 -23.35 8.05
C THR A 111 0.03 -22.34 7.34
N ALA A 112 -0.97 -22.82 6.60
CA ALA A 112 -2.05 -21.96 6.12
C ALA A 112 -2.79 -21.37 7.33
N SER A 113 -2.96 -20.05 7.35
CA SER A 113 -3.62 -19.38 8.47
C SER A 113 -5.14 -19.39 8.33
N PHE A 114 -5.65 -19.44 7.09
CA PHE A 114 -7.06 -19.58 6.77
C PHE A 114 -7.34 -20.95 6.14
N ASP A 115 -8.35 -21.67 6.66
CA ASP A 115 -8.85 -22.93 6.10
C ASP A 115 -10.18 -22.69 5.36
N PRO A 116 -10.17 -22.70 4.01
CA PRO A 116 -11.38 -22.53 3.22
C PRO A 116 -12.50 -23.54 3.52
N SER A 117 -12.15 -24.77 3.91
CA SER A 117 -13.14 -25.83 4.17
C SER A 117 -13.97 -25.59 5.43
N GLN A 118 -13.47 -24.75 6.34
CA GLN A 118 -14.14 -24.39 7.58
C GLN A 118 -14.98 -23.12 7.47
N SER A 119 -15.07 -22.48 6.30
CA SER A 119 -15.92 -21.32 6.08
C SER A 119 -17.06 -21.62 5.12
N SER A 120 -18.30 -21.57 5.62
CA SER A 120 -19.52 -21.73 4.84
C SER A 120 -19.79 -20.57 3.86
N SER A 121 -19.10 -19.44 4.00
CA SER A 121 -19.21 -18.28 3.10
C SER A 121 -18.10 -18.19 2.06
N PHE A 122 -17.18 -19.16 2.03
CA PHE A 122 -16.08 -19.20 1.08
C PHE A 122 -16.58 -19.57 -0.31
N TYR A 123 -16.19 -18.79 -1.32
CA TYR A 123 -16.59 -19.04 -2.70
C TYR A 123 -15.44 -18.80 -3.67
N VAL A 124 -15.14 -19.78 -4.50
CA VAL A 124 -14.05 -19.69 -5.48
C VAL A 124 -14.53 -18.97 -6.75
N ILE A 125 -13.74 -18.07 -7.30
CA ILE A 125 -14.09 -17.36 -8.54
C ILE A 125 -13.61 -18.18 -9.74
N SER A 126 -14.55 -18.57 -10.61
CA SER A 126 -14.24 -19.25 -11.88
C SER A 126 -13.58 -18.29 -12.88
N CYS A 127 -12.82 -18.83 -13.81
CA CYS A 127 -12.17 -18.02 -14.85
C CYS A 127 -13.17 -17.34 -15.82
N THR A 128 -14.39 -17.89 -15.93
CA THR A 128 -15.46 -17.27 -16.74
C THR A 128 -16.10 -16.05 -16.07
N HIS A 129 -15.81 -15.81 -14.79
CA HIS A 129 -16.36 -14.69 -14.04
C HIS A 129 -15.86 -13.35 -14.61
N PRO A 130 -16.70 -12.30 -14.71
CA PRO A 130 -16.29 -11.01 -15.27
C PRO A 130 -15.10 -10.34 -14.57
N LEU A 131 -14.86 -10.65 -13.29
CA LEU A 131 -13.69 -10.17 -12.53
C LEU A 131 -12.38 -10.78 -13.01
N CYS A 132 -12.42 -11.94 -13.66
CA CYS A 132 -11.24 -12.59 -14.23
C CYS A 132 -10.83 -12.06 -15.60
N LYS A 133 -11.66 -11.19 -16.19
CA LYS A 133 -11.29 -10.50 -17.42
C LYS A 133 -10.28 -9.40 -17.04
N PRO A 134 -9.05 -9.42 -17.59
CA PRO A 134 -8.04 -8.42 -17.26
C PRO A 134 -8.56 -7.01 -17.46
N ARG A 135 -8.37 -6.17 -16.46
CA ARG A 135 -8.73 -4.76 -16.47
C ARG A 135 -7.58 -3.99 -15.83
N VAL A 136 -6.99 -3.06 -16.57
CA VAL A 136 -6.00 -2.12 -16.03
C VAL A 136 -6.77 -0.95 -15.41
N PRO A 137 -6.42 -0.47 -14.20
CA PRO A 137 -5.25 -0.80 -13.38
C PRO A 137 -5.54 -1.79 -12.23
N ASP A 138 -6.50 -2.71 -12.37
CA ASP A 138 -6.93 -3.53 -11.22
C ASP A 138 -5.82 -4.43 -10.65
N PHE A 139 -4.92 -4.89 -11.51
CA PHE A 139 -3.82 -5.77 -11.19
C PHE A 139 -2.55 -5.33 -11.93
N THR A 140 -1.39 -5.48 -11.30
CA THR A 140 -0.10 -5.20 -11.94
C THR A 140 0.19 -6.19 -13.06
N LEU A 141 -0.29 -7.43 -12.92
CA LEU A 141 -0.30 -8.45 -13.95
C LEU A 141 -1.73 -8.86 -14.32
N PRO A 142 -2.02 -9.13 -15.60
CA PRO A 142 -3.31 -9.66 -16.02
C PRO A 142 -3.66 -10.94 -15.26
N THR A 143 -4.92 -11.07 -14.86
CA THR A 143 -5.47 -12.33 -14.35
C THR A 143 -5.44 -13.40 -15.44
N THR A 144 -5.23 -14.65 -15.05
CA THR A 144 -5.16 -15.81 -15.95
C THR A 144 -6.10 -16.93 -15.50
N CYS A 145 -6.32 -17.94 -16.33
CA CYS A 145 -7.02 -19.16 -15.91
C CYS A 145 -5.99 -20.19 -15.46
N ASP A 146 -6.15 -20.74 -14.26
CA ASP A 146 -5.35 -21.90 -13.84
C ASP A 146 -5.86 -23.20 -14.50
N GLN A 147 -5.16 -24.31 -14.23
CA GLN A 147 -5.50 -25.63 -14.76
C GLN A 147 -6.88 -26.14 -14.32
N ASN A 148 -7.40 -25.64 -13.20
CA ASN A 148 -8.72 -25.96 -12.66
C ASN A 148 -9.81 -25.01 -13.16
N ARG A 149 -9.50 -24.11 -14.11
CA ARG A 149 -10.39 -23.06 -14.62
C ARG A 149 -10.84 -22.08 -13.54
N LEU A 150 -9.99 -21.85 -12.54
CA LEU A 150 -10.16 -20.82 -11.52
C LEU A 150 -9.47 -19.54 -11.95
N CYS A 151 -9.90 -18.42 -11.38
CA CYS A 151 -9.33 -17.14 -11.70
C CYS A 151 -8.03 -16.90 -10.94
N HIS A 152 -6.90 -17.04 -11.63
CA HIS A 152 -5.58 -16.84 -11.08
C HIS A 152 -5.18 -15.37 -11.08
N TYR A 153 -4.54 -14.94 -9.99
CA TYR A 153 -3.92 -13.62 -9.86
C TYR A 153 -2.47 -13.77 -9.42
N SER A 154 -1.64 -12.82 -9.82
CA SER A 154 -0.28 -12.65 -9.32
C SER A 154 -0.05 -11.18 -9.00
N TYR A 155 0.57 -10.90 -7.86
CA TYR A 155 1.03 -9.59 -7.48
C TYR A 155 2.54 -9.59 -7.24
N PHE A 156 3.17 -8.53 -7.72
CA PHE A 156 4.55 -8.16 -7.40
C PHE A 156 4.54 -6.79 -6.74
N TYR A 157 5.22 -6.69 -5.61
CA TYR A 157 5.35 -5.47 -4.82
C TYR A 157 6.67 -4.77 -5.12
N ALA A 158 6.74 -3.48 -4.81
CA ALA A 158 7.91 -2.64 -5.10
C ALA A 158 9.18 -3.08 -4.34
N ASP A 159 9.02 -3.75 -3.20
CA ASP A 159 10.11 -4.33 -2.42
C ASP A 159 10.58 -5.70 -2.96
N GLY A 160 10.00 -6.17 -4.07
CA GLY A 160 10.30 -7.45 -4.70
C GLY A 160 9.56 -8.64 -4.10
N THR A 161 8.74 -8.43 -3.06
CA THR A 161 7.87 -9.50 -2.55
C THR A 161 6.73 -9.79 -3.52
N TYR A 162 6.13 -10.97 -3.40
CA TYR A 162 5.04 -11.38 -4.27
C TYR A 162 4.02 -12.25 -3.54
N ALA A 163 2.83 -12.34 -4.14
CA ALA A 163 1.77 -13.27 -3.75
C ALA A 163 0.99 -13.70 -4.99
N GLU A 164 0.69 -14.99 -5.10
CA GLU A 164 -0.13 -15.54 -6.17
C GLU A 164 -1.02 -16.69 -5.70
N GLY A 165 -2.09 -16.90 -6.45
CA GLY A 165 -3.09 -17.92 -6.18
C GLY A 165 -4.38 -17.58 -6.90
N ASN A 166 -5.52 -17.89 -6.28
CA ASN A 166 -6.83 -17.73 -6.92
C ASN A 166 -7.65 -16.62 -6.27
N LEU A 167 -8.42 -15.88 -7.07
CA LEU A 167 -9.41 -14.95 -6.57
C LEU A 167 -10.59 -15.73 -5.96
N VAL A 168 -11.04 -15.25 -4.80
CA VAL A 168 -12.14 -15.84 -4.04
C VAL A 168 -13.08 -14.74 -3.58
N ARG A 169 -14.26 -15.13 -3.11
CA ARG A 169 -15.14 -14.29 -2.31
C ARG A 169 -15.20 -14.80 -0.89
N GLU A 170 -15.10 -13.87 0.04
CA GLU A 170 -15.31 -14.11 1.46
C GLU A 170 -15.74 -12.79 2.14
N LYS A 171 -16.19 -12.82 3.37
CA LYS A 171 -16.56 -11.63 4.15
C LYS A 171 -15.80 -11.55 5.46
N LEU A 172 -15.70 -10.34 6.00
CA LEU A 172 -15.29 -10.17 7.39
C LEU A 172 -16.51 -10.25 8.31
N THR A 173 -16.38 -11.01 9.38
CA THR A 173 -17.46 -11.29 10.35
C THR A 173 -17.00 -10.84 11.74
N PHE A 174 -17.18 -9.55 12.05
CA PHE A 174 -16.80 -8.97 13.36
C PHE A 174 -17.73 -9.42 14.47
N SER A 175 -19.02 -9.54 14.17
CA SER A 175 -20.03 -10.12 15.05
C SER A 175 -21.20 -10.66 14.20
N PRO A 176 -22.15 -11.44 14.77
CA PRO A 176 -23.31 -11.91 14.03
C PRO A 176 -24.14 -10.81 13.36
N SER A 177 -24.13 -9.60 13.93
CA SER A 177 -24.85 -8.43 13.39
C SER A 177 -23.95 -7.44 12.64
N GLN A 178 -22.64 -7.67 12.59
CA GLN A 178 -21.67 -6.75 11.99
C GLN A 178 -20.76 -7.51 11.03
N THR A 179 -21.13 -7.47 9.74
CA THR A 179 -20.41 -8.15 8.66
C THR A 179 -20.26 -7.26 7.45
N THR A 180 -19.17 -7.46 6.68
CA THR A 180 -19.03 -6.81 5.38
C THR A 180 -19.92 -7.52 4.34
N PRO A 181 -20.25 -6.84 3.22
CA PRO A 181 -20.62 -7.54 2.00
C PRO A 181 -19.52 -8.57 1.61
N PRO A 182 -19.83 -9.59 0.80
CA PRO A 182 -18.81 -10.45 0.22
C PRO A 182 -17.79 -9.61 -0.55
N LEU A 183 -16.52 -9.76 -0.17
CA LEU A 183 -15.36 -9.08 -0.73
C LEU A 183 -14.65 -10.06 -1.65
N THR A 184 -14.13 -9.54 -2.76
CA THR A 184 -13.15 -10.24 -3.60
C THR A 184 -11.79 -10.16 -2.91
N LEU A 185 -11.21 -11.31 -2.61
CA LEU A 185 -9.89 -11.44 -2.00
C LEU A 185 -9.00 -12.33 -2.87
N GLY A 186 -7.68 -12.18 -2.74
CA GLY A 186 -6.72 -13.16 -3.18
C GLY A 186 -6.57 -14.28 -2.13
N CYS A 187 -6.64 -15.52 -2.58
CA CYS A 187 -6.36 -16.70 -1.75
C CYS A 187 -5.00 -17.24 -2.19
N ALA A 188 -3.95 -16.81 -1.51
CA ALA A 188 -2.57 -17.08 -1.91
C ALA A 188 -2.21 -18.54 -1.66
N THR A 189 -1.66 -19.18 -2.69
CA THR A 189 -1.02 -20.50 -2.62
C THR A 189 0.48 -20.38 -2.48
N GLU A 190 1.05 -19.30 -3.00
CA GLU A 190 2.45 -18.96 -2.86
C GLU A 190 2.61 -17.48 -2.56
N SER A 191 3.51 -17.17 -1.63
CA SER A 191 3.79 -15.82 -1.18
C SER A 191 5.15 -15.74 -0.49
N SER A 192 5.68 -14.52 -0.42
CA SER A 192 6.86 -14.15 0.36
C SER A 192 6.56 -13.84 1.85
N ASP A 193 5.30 -13.60 2.21
CA ASP A 193 4.84 -13.31 3.58
C ASP A 193 3.62 -14.18 3.92
N ALA A 194 3.63 -14.81 5.09
CA ALA A 194 2.55 -15.71 5.52
C ALA A 194 1.33 -14.98 6.11
N ARG A 195 1.42 -13.67 6.39
CA ARG A 195 0.33 -12.89 6.99
C ARG A 195 -0.73 -12.58 5.93
N GLY A 196 -0.35 -11.96 4.83
CA GLY A 196 -1.30 -11.40 3.87
C GLY A 196 -1.33 -9.88 3.89
N ILE A 197 -2.07 -9.29 2.97
CA ILE A 197 -2.20 -7.84 2.81
C ILE A 197 -3.67 -7.44 2.84
N LEU A 198 -3.99 -6.43 3.63
CA LEU A 198 -5.24 -5.69 3.57
C LEU A 198 -5.00 -4.48 2.66
N GLY A 199 -5.44 -4.58 1.41
CA GLY A 199 -5.33 -3.52 0.41
C GLY A 199 -6.32 -2.40 0.70
N MET A 200 -5.80 -1.20 0.94
CA MET A 200 -6.55 -0.06 1.45
C MET A 200 -6.56 1.13 0.49
N ASN A 201 -6.09 1.02 -0.75
CA ASN A 201 -6.05 2.15 -1.70
C ASN A 201 -7.46 2.55 -2.25
N LEU A 202 -7.51 3.49 -3.20
CA LEU A 202 -8.78 4.00 -3.79
C LEU A 202 -9.39 3.08 -4.86
N GLY A 203 -8.76 1.95 -5.14
CA GLY A 203 -9.14 1.03 -6.18
C GLY A 203 -10.40 0.22 -5.88
N ARG A 204 -11.10 -0.25 -6.92
CA ARG A 204 -12.41 -0.89 -6.76
C ARG A 204 -12.37 -2.25 -6.04
N LEU A 205 -11.22 -2.92 -6.05
CA LEU A 205 -10.99 -4.18 -5.31
C LEU A 205 -10.37 -3.96 -3.92
N SER A 206 -10.16 -2.71 -3.51
CA SER A 206 -9.69 -2.41 -2.16
C SER A 206 -10.74 -2.69 -1.10
N PHE A 207 -10.29 -2.97 0.11
CA PHE A 207 -11.16 -3.21 1.24
C PHE A 207 -12.12 -2.03 1.47
N PRO A 208 -11.67 -0.75 1.51
CA PRO A 208 -12.59 0.37 1.71
C PRO A 208 -13.67 0.45 0.63
N SER A 209 -13.32 0.26 -0.64
CA SER A 209 -14.27 0.29 -1.76
C SER A 209 -15.31 -0.82 -1.68
N GLN A 210 -14.87 -2.06 -1.45
CA GLN A 210 -15.77 -3.23 -1.42
C GLN A 210 -16.65 -3.26 -0.15
N ALA A 211 -16.09 -2.85 0.99
CA ALA A 211 -16.80 -2.81 2.27
C ALA A 211 -17.58 -1.51 2.50
N LYS A 212 -17.57 -0.57 1.52
CA LYS A 212 -18.24 0.74 1.59
C LYS A 212 -17.81 1.59 2.78
N ILE A 213 -16.53 1.50 3.13
CA ILE A 213 -15.92 2.33 4.16
C ILE A 213 -15.66 3.72 3.57
N THR A 214 -16.19 4.75 4.21
CA THR A 214 -16.01 6.14 3.76
C THR A 214 -14.87 6.86 4.48
N LYS A 215 -14.34 6.25 5.54
CA LYS A 215 -13.29 6.82 6.37
C LYS A 215 -12.57 5.73 7.16
N PHE A 216 -11.27 5.84 7.30
CA PHE A 216 -10.49 5.02 8.24
C PHE A 216 -9.28 5.80 8.75
N SER A 217 -8.72 5.38 9.88
CA SER A 217 -7.52 6.02 10.43
C SER A 217 -6.69 5.06 11.27
N TYR A 218 -5.40 5.35 11.41
CA TYR A 218 -4.50 4.61 12.30
C TYR A 218 -3.56 5.55 13.05
N CYS A 219 -3.05 5.08 14.21
CA CYS A 219 -2.03 5.75 15.01
C CYS A 219 -0.84 4.81 15.17
N VAL A 220 0.29 5.13 14.53
CA VAL A 220 1.48 4.27 14.56
C VAL A 220 2.30 4.59 15.81
N PRO A 221 2.52 3.65 16.74
CA PRO A 221 3.39 3.89 17.89
C PRO A 221 4.85 3.94 17.46
N THR A 222 5.69 4.57 18.27
CA THR A 222 7.14 4.51 18.06
C THR A 222 7.64 3.07 18.14
N ARG A 223 8.47 2.66 17.17
CA ARG A 223 9.10 1.34 17.18
C ARG A 223 9.91 1.13 18.46
N ARG A 224 9.72 -0.02 19.11
CA ARG A 224 10.56 -0.47 20.22
C ARG A 224 11.41 -1.65 19.74
N THR A 225 12.69 -1.64 20.08
CA THR A 225 13.65 -2.68 19.70
C THR A 225 13.81 -3.77 20.76
N GLN A 226 13.02 -3.70 21.85
CA GLN A 226 13.04 -4.74 22.88
C GLN A 226 12.46 -6.06 22.33
N PRO A 227 13.21 -7.17 22.41
CA PRO A 227 12.72 -8.48 21.99
C PRO A 227 11.46 -8.88 22.77
N GLY A 228 10.45 -9.37 22.07
CA GLY A 228 9.27 -10.02 22.68
C GLY A 228 8.08 -9.12 23.03
N ASN A 229 8.17 -7.80 22.87
CA ASN A 229 7.02 -6.91 23.09
C ASN A 229 6.86 -5.88 21.96
N LEU A 230 6.15 -6.27 20.90
CA LEU A 230 5.85 -5.36 19.79
C LEU A 230 4.85 -4.29 20.25
N PRO A 231 5.15 -2.99 20.01
CA PRO A 231 4.20 -1.93 20.32
C PRO A 231 2.89 -2.14 19.56
N THR A 232 1.81 -1.72 20.19
CA THR A 232 0.45 -1.86 19.66
C THR A 232 -0.07 -0.49 19.28
N GLY A 233 -0.51 -0.34 18.05
CA GLY A 233 -1.20 0.86 17.56
C GLY A 233 -2.70 0.68 17.50
N SER A 234 -3.41 1.78 17.24
CA SER A 234 -4.87 1.80 17.11
C SER A 234 -5.29 2.00 15.66
N PHE A 235 -6.33 1.28 15.24
CA PHE A 235 -6.92 1.35 13.90
C PHE A 235 -8.44 1.52 13.99
N TYR A 236 -8.99 2.48 13.25
CA TYR A 236 -10.41 2.73 13.16
C TYR A 236 -10.91 2.54 11.73
N LEU A 237 -11.98 1.76 11.57
CA LEU A 237 -12.85 1.81 10.40
C LEU A 237 -14.06 2.66 10.76
N GLY A 238 -14.28 3.74 10.01
CA GLY A 238 -15.26 4.77 10.32
C GLY A 238 -14.67 5.97 11.04
N ASN A 239 -15.46 6.60 11.91
CA ASN A 239 -15.09 7.84 12.59
C ASN A 239 -14.07 7.60 13.71
N ASN A 240 -13.07 8.46 13.77
CA ASN A 240 -12.13 8.54 14.89
C ASN A 240 -12.59 9.62 15.89
N PRO A 241 -12.69 9.33 17.19
CA PRO A 241 -13.01 10.34 18.20
C PRO A 241 -12.05 11.55 18.19
N ASN A 242 -10.83 11.37 17.69
CA ASN A 242 -9.81 12.41 17.63
C ASN A 242 -9.87 13.25 16.34
N SER A 243 -10.72 12.93 15.34
CA SER A 243 -10.72 13.59 14.01
C SER A 243 -10.79 15.12 14.10
N ALA A 244 -11.42 15.68 15.13
CA ALA A 244 -11.53 17.13 15.33
C ALA A 244 -10.16 17.85 15.50
N ARG A 245 -9.10 17.11 15.88
CA ARG A 245 -7.74 17.65 16.05
C ARG A 245 -6.91 17.59 14.77
N PHE A 246 -7.45 17.02 13.70
CA PHE A 246 -6.67 16.69 12.50
C PHE A 246 -6.58 17.93 11.61
N ARG A 247 -5.43 18.10 10.99
CA ARG A 247 -5.21 19.07 9.92
C ARG A 247 -5.31 18.32 8.60
N TYR A 248 -6.27 18.72 7.76
CA TYR A 248 -6.57 18.03 6.51
C TYR A 248 -5.97 18.73 5.30
N VAL A 249 -5.43 17.94 4.39
CA VAL A 249 -5.03 18.32 3.04
C VAL A 249 -5.89 17.58 2.02
N ASN A 250 -6.33 18.28 0.97
CA ASN A 250 -7.11 17.64 -0.07
C ASN A 250 -6.19 16.78 -0.93
N MET A 251 -6.66 15.59 -1.29
CA MET A 251 -5.90 14.72 -2.19
C MET A 251 -5.97 15.26 -3.63
N LEU A 252 -4.91 15.01 -4.39
CA LEU A 252 -4.89 15.29 -5.82
C LEU A 252 -5.81 14.33 -6.56
N THR A 253 -6.54 14.85 -7.56
CA THR A 253 -7.37 14.06 -8.47
C THR A 253 -6.73 14.04 -9.86
N PHE A 254 -6.85 12.90 -10.54
CA PHE A 254 -6.30 12.70 -11.87
C PHE A 254 -7.40 12.34 -12.85
N GLY A 255 -7.38 12.98 -14.03
CA GLY A 255 -8.34 12.66 -15.09
C GLY A 255 -8.00 11.34 -15.77
N GLN A 256 -9.01 10.51 -16.04
CA GLN A 256 -8.81 9.19 -16.68
C GLN A 256 -8.21 9.24 -18.09
N SER A 257 -8.20 10.40 -18.75
CA SER A 257 -7.70 10.57 -20.12
C SER A 257 -6.19 10.79 -20.24
N GLN A 258 -5.48 11.00 -19.12
CA GLN A 258 -4.05 11.28 -19.14
C GLN A 258 -3.25 9.97 -19.16
N ARG A 259 -2.53 9.71 -20.25
CA ARG A 259 -1.54 8.63 -20.31
C ARG A 259 -0.31 9.02 -19.51
N MET A 260 -0.28 8.64 -18.25
CA MET A 260 0.84 8.82 -17.34
C MET A 260 1.31 7.45 -16.85
N PRO A 261 2.26 6.79 -17.55
CA PRO A 261 2.65 5.41 -17.25
C PRO A 261 3.22 5.22 -15.83
N ASN A 262 3.78 6.28 -15.23
CA ASN A 262 4.39 6.23 -13.90
C ASN A 262 3.45 6.73 -12.79
N LEU A 263 2.21 7.12 -13.12
CA LEU A 263 1.22 7.55 -12.13
C LEU A 263 0.45 6.34 -11.60
N ASP A 264 0.30 6.26 -10.28
CA ASP A 264 -0.76 5.45 -9.67
C ASP A 264 -1.99 6.34 -9.34
N PRO A 265 -3.05 6.35 -10.17
CA PRO A 265 -4.22 7.19 -9.91
C PRO A 265 -5.06 6.72 -8.72
N LEU A 266 -4.77 5.56 -8.14
CA LEU A 266 -5.51 4.96 -7.02
C LEU A 266 -4.80 5.14 -5.68
N ALA A 267 -3.58 5.68 -5.67
CA ALA A 267 -2.86 5.98 -4.45
C ALA A 267 -3.34 7.29 -3.79
N TYR A 268 -3.22 7.34 -2.46
CA TYR A 268 -3.53 8.53 -1.67
C TYR A 268 -2.51 9.64 -1.87
N THR A 269 -2.73 10.45 -2.90
CA THR A 269 -1.77 11.45 -3.36
C THR A 269 -2.05 12.81 -2.74
N VAL A 270 -1.03 13.42 -2.14
CA VAL A 270 -1.16 14.72 -1.47
C VAL A 270 -0.21 15.78 -2.07
N PRO A 271 -0.62 17.05 -2.13
CA PRO A 271 0.20 18.13 -2.68
C PRO A 271 1.29 18.57 -1.69
N MET A 272 2.40 17.85 -1.67
CA MET A 272 3.58 18.20 -0.88
C MET A 272 4.32 19.40 -1.50
N GLN A 273 4.83 20.30 -0.64
CA GLN A 273 5.44 21.59 -1.01
C GLN A 273 6.93 21.67 -0.67
N GLY A 274 7.46 20.80 0.20
CA GLY A 274 8.85 20.92 0.63
C GLY A 274 9.23 19.99 1.77
N ILE A 275 10.52 19.99 2.07
CA ILE A 275 11.14 19.30 3.20
C ILE A 275 11.94 20.32 3.99
N ARG A 276 11.85 20.28 5.32
CA ARG A 276 12.61 21.10 6.24
C ARG A 276 13.45 20.21 7.16
N ILE A 277 14.73 20.53 7.33
CA ILE A 277 15.66 19.79 8.20
C ILE A 277 16.35 20.81 9.12
N GLY A 278 16.27 20.61 10.44
CA GLY A 278 16.91 21.49 11.41
C GLY A 278 16.45 22.95 11.31
N GLY A 279 15.18 23.17 10.94
CA GLY A 279 14.61 24.50 10.71
C GLY A 279 14.91 25.11 9.33
N LYS A 280 15.83 24.53 8.54
CA LYS A 280 16.14 24.99 7.18
C LYS A 280 15.24 24.30 6.16
N ARG A 281 14.44 25.08 5.44
CA ARG A 281 13.68 24.57 4.28
C ARG A 281 14.64 24.30 3.12
N LEU A 282 14.62 23.08 2.58
CA LEU A 282 15.50 22.68 1.49
C LEU A 282 15.07 23.32 0.18
N ASN A 283 16.04 23.65 -0.69
CA ASN A 283 15.77 24.22 -2.00
C ASN A 283 15.34 23.13 -2.99
N ILE A 284 14.08 22.73 -2.92
CA ILE A 284 13.44 21.74 -3.81
C ILE A 284 12.24 22.43 -4.47
N ASN A 285 12.13 22.34 -5.80
CA ASN A 285 10.97 22.89 -6.49
C ASN A 285 9.71 22.08 -6.13
N PRO A 286 8.59 22.70 -5.72
CA PRO A 286 7.34 21.98 -5.43
C PRO A 286 6.80 21.11 -6.59
N SER A 287 7.26 21.32 -7.83
CA SER A 287 6.93 20.45 -8.97
C SER A 287 7.51 19.03 -8.84
N VAL A 288 8.59 18.84 -8.08
CA VAL A 288 9.24 17.53 -7.84
C VAL A 288 8.31 16.57 -7.08
N PHE A 289 7.38 17.12 -6.31
CA PHE A 289 6.42 16.40 -5.50
C PHE A 289 5.05 16.21 -6.16
N ARG A 290 4.92 16.61 -7.44
CA ARG A 290 3.70 16.44 -8.23
C ARG A 290 3.99 15.60 -9.47
N PRO A 291 3.00 14.83 -9.96
CA PRO A 291 3.15 14.07 -11.20
C PRO A 291 3.51 14.99 -12.37
N ASN A 292 4.60 14.67 -13.07
CA ASN A 292 4.96 15.30 -14.34
C ASN A 292 4.14 14.69 -15.50
N ALA A 293 4.43 15.07 -16.75
CA ALA A 293 3.71 14.57 -17.91
C ALA A 293 3.77 13.03 -18.08
N GLY A 294 4.79 12.37 -17.53
CA GLY A 294 4.91 10.91 -17.49
C GLY A 294 4.29 10.25 -16.25
N GLY A 295 3.81 11.03 -15.27
CA GLY A 295 3.27 10.56 -14.00
C GLY A 295 4.25 10.51 -12.84
N SER A 296 5.55 10.69 -13.09
CA SER A 296 6.59 10.61 -12.07
C SER A 296 6.57 11.81 -11.12
N GLY A 297 6.98 11.62 -9.87
CA GLY A 297 7.05 12.68 -8.86
C GLY A 297 5.80 12.79 -7.97
N GLN A 298 4.78 11.98 -8.20
CA GLN A 298 3.62 11.80 -7.31
C GLN A 298 4.06 11.63 -5.85
N THR A 299 3.40 12.28 -4.89
CA THR A 299 3.66 12.07 -3.45
C THR A 299 2.52 11.30 -2.80
N MET A 300 2.80 10.07 -2.37
CA MET A 300 1.82 9.12 -1.82
C MET A 300 1.98 8.97 -0.31
N ILE A 301 0.88 8.90 0.43
CA ILE A 301 0.90 8.49 1.84
C ILE A 301 0.70 6.98 1.90
N ASP A 302 1.68 6.26 2.43
CA ASP A 302 1.67 4.80 2.40
C ASP A 302 2.00 4.16 3.77
N SER A 303 1.14 3.27 4.25
CA SER A 303 1.37 2.46 5.45
C SER A 303 2.14 1.17 5.17
N GLY A 304 2.12 0.68 3.92
CA GLY A 304 2.80 -0.56 3.49
C GLY A 304 4.31 -0.40 3.45
N SER A 305 4.79 0.79 3.07
CA SER A 305 6.21 1.15 3.10
C SER A 305 6.69 1.47 4.51
N GLU A 306 7.78 0.83 4.96
CA GLU A 306 8.42 1.18 6.24
C GLU A 306 9.05 2.57 6.18
N PHE A 307 9.96 2.79 5.23
CA PHE A 307 10.69 4.04 5.05
C PHE A 307 9.99 4.97 4.07
N THR A 308 10.37 6.24 4.14
CA THR A 308 10.03 7.20 3.10
C THR A 308 10.97 7.05 1.92
N PHE A 309 10.43 7.16 0.71
CA PHE A 309 11.20 7.09 -0.51
C PHE A 309 11.00 8.37 -1.31
N LEU A 310 12.09 8.95 -1.80
CA LEU A 310 12.06 10.20 -2.54
C LEU A 310 12.64 9.98 -3.94
N VAL A 311 12.07 10.67 -4.92
CA VAL A 311 12.69 10.78 -6.25
C VAL A 311 14.05 11.48 -6.14
N ASP A 312 14.95 11.21 -7.07
CA ASP A 312 16.36 11.59 -6.94
C ASP A 312 16.57 13.08 -6.64
N GLU A 313 15.85 13.97 -7.32
CA GLU A 313 16.00 15.41 -7.11
C GLU A 313 15.68 15.83 -5.65
N ALA A 314 14.68 15.23 -5.02
CA ALA A 314 14.36 15.50 -3.61
C ALA A 314 15.32 14.76 -2.67
N TYR A 315 15.65 13.51 -2.97
CA TYR A 315 16.57 12.70 -2.19
C TYR A 315 17.95 13.34 -2.08
N ASP A 316 18.49 13.84 -3.20
CA ASP A 316 19.80 14.45 -3.28
C ASP A 316 19.89 15.67 -2.35
N ARG A 317 18.85 16.52 -2.32
CA ARG A 317 18.80 17.67 -1.41
C ARG A 317 18.76 17.27 0.06
N VAL A 318 18.00 16.23 0.40
CA VAL A 318 17.98 15.68 1.77
C VAL A 318 19.37 15.15 2.13
N ARG A 319 19.97 14.33 1.27
CA ARG A 319 21.28 13.74 1.50
C ARG A 319 22.38 14.79 1.61
N GLU A 320 22.38 15.80 0.76
CA GLU A 320 23.29 16.96 0.83
C GLU A 320 23.25 17.60 2.22
N GLU A 321 22.05 17.87 2.75
CA GLU A 321 21.90 18.47 4.07
C GLU A 321 22.33 17.53 5.20
N ILE A 322 21.99 16.24 5.14
CA ILE A 322 22.43 15.24 6.13
C ILE A 322 23.95 15.09 6.12
N VAL A 323 24.59 15.05 4.95
CA VAL A 323 26.06 15.03 4.81
C VAL A 323 26.67 16.31 5.35
N ARG A 324 26.05 17.47 5.13
CA ARG A 324 26.53 18.76 5.64
C ARG A 324 26.57 18.79 7.17
N VAL A 325 25.54 18.26 7.84
CA VAL A 325 25.41 18.36 9.32
C VAL A 325 26.01 17.17 10.07
N ALA A 326 26.05 15.98 9.45
CA ALA A 326 26.46 14.73 10.11
C ALA A 326 27.40 13.86 9.26
N GLY A 327 27.87 14.33 8.10
CA GLY A 327 28.66 13.57 7.13
C GLY A 327 29.86 12.81 7.68
N PRO A 328 30.73 13.40 8.55
CA PRO A 328 31.87 12.68 9.12
C PRO A 328 31.49 11.44 9.93
N ARG A 329 30.24 11.32 10.36
CA ARG A 329 29.73 10.20 11.17
C ARG A 329 28.92 9.20 10.34
N ILE A 330 28.68 9.46 9.05
CA ILE A 330 27.99 8.52 8.17
C ILE A 330 28.85 7.26 8.00
N LYS A 331 28.23 6.10 8.22
CA LYS A 331 28.80 4.78 8.04
C LYS A 331 29.07 4.53 6.56
N LYS A 332 30.35 4.42 6.19
CA LYS A 332 30.77 4.20 4.80
C LYS A 332 30.45 2.78 4.33
N GLY A 333 30.02 2.66 3.07
CA GLY A 333 29.80 1.36 2.40
C GLY A 333 28.61 0.56 2.93
N TYR A 334 27.75 1.16 3.74
CA TYR A 334 26.56 0.52 4.28
C TYR A 334 25.30 1.12 3.64
N VAL A 335 24.42 0.24 3.16
CA VAL A 335 23.11 0.63 2.61
C VAL A 335 22.07 -0.33 3.17
N TYR A 336 21.16 0.17 3.99
CA TYR A 336 20.08 -0.65 4.54
C TYR A 336 19.06 -0.97 3.45
N GLY A 337 18.71 -2.25 3.32
CA GLY A 337 17.72 -2.74 2.34
C GLY A 337 18.04 -2.39 0.88
N GLY A 338 19.29 -2.05 0.55
CA GLY A 338 19.67 -1.57 -0.78
C GLY A 338 19.23 -0.13 -1.11
N VAL A 339 18.43 0.51 -0.24
CA VAL A 339 17.70 1.75 -0.57
C VAL A 339 18.07 2.96 0.29
N ALA A 340 18.48 2.77 1.55
CA ALA A 340 18.80 3.84 2.49
C ALA A 340 20.30 3.87 2.81
N ASP A 341 21.01 4.93 2.37
CA ASP A 341 22.47 5.07 2.49
C ASP A 341 22.92 6.09 3.56
N MET A 342 21.98 6.76 4.22
CA MET A 342 22.24 7.74 5.28
C MET A 342 22.23 7.08 6.66
N CYS A 343 23.19 6.17 6.89
CA CYS A 343 23.28 5.35 8.10
C CYS A 343 24.48 5.73 8.97
N PHE A 344 24.38 5.44 10.26
CA PHE A 344 25.34 5.78 11.32
C PHE A 344 25.53 4.56 12.22
N ASP A 345 26.71 4.44 12.82
CA ASP A 345 26.88 3.50 13.93
C ASP A 345 25.97 3.92 15.10
N GLY A 346 25.43 2.95 15.82
CA GLY A 346 24.39 3.16 16.83
C GLY A 346 24.86 3.90 18.09
N THR A 347 26.16 4.18 18.19
CA THR A 347 26.72 5.04 19.24
C THR A 347 26.41 6.51 18.91
N GLY A 348 25.82 7.23 19.88
CA GLY A 348 25.54 8.66 19.72
C GLY A 348 24.27 9.01 18.94
N ARG A 349 23.25 8.14 18.92
CA ARG A 349 21.90 8.41 18.37
C ARG A 349 21.41 9.82 18.68
N GLU A 350 21.43 10.18 19.96
CA GLU A 350 20.98 11.49 20.46
C GLU A 350 21.80 12.63 19.84
N THR A 351 23.13 12.50 19.84
CA THR A 351 24.02 13.48 19.24
C THR A 351 23.80 13.63 17.73
N ILE A 352 23.61 12.54 16.98
CA ILE A 352 23.31 12.59 15.55
C ILE A 352 21.95 13.23 15.31
N GLY A 353 20.93 12.83 16.07
CA GLY A 353 19.60 13.42 16.02
C GLY A 353 19.66 14.94 16.22
N HIS A 354 20.37 15.41 17.24
CA HIS A 354 20.56 16.85 17.50
C HIS A 354 21.30 17.59 16.38
N LEU A 355 22.27 16.96 15.71
CA LEU A 355 22.95 17.57 14.56
C LEU A 355 22.01 17.75 13.36
N ILE A 356 21.14 16.76 13.12
CA ILE A 356 20.14 16.80 12.05
C ILE A 356 19.02 17.79 12.39
N GLY A 357 18.56 17.79 13.64
CA GLY A 357 17.38 18.53 14.08
C GLY A 357 16.08 17.87 13.60
N ASP A 358 14.98 18.61 13.72
CA ASP A 358 13.66 18.11 13.32
C ASP A 358 13.56 18.02 11.80
N VAL A 359 12.89 16.99 11.31
CA VAL A 359 12.57 16.81 9.88
C VAL A 359 11.07 17.03 9.69
N ALA A 360 10.69 17.90 8.77
CA ALA A 360 9.29 18.14 8.44
C ALA A 360 9.00 17.95 6.95
N PHE A 361 7.91 17.25 6.65
CA PHE A 361 7.32 17.18 5.31
C PHE A 361 6.16 18.17 5.25
N GLU A 362 6.26 19.16 4.36
CA GLU A 362 5.33 20.27 4.28
C GLU A 362 4.31 20.03 3.15
N PHE A 363 3.03 20.23 3.41
CA PHE A 363 1.94 20.09 2.44
C PHE A 363 1.20 21.43 2.27
N GLU A 364 0.28 21.50 1.30
CA GLU A 364 -0.60 22.67 1.15
C GLU A 364 -1.41 22.96 2.43
N LYS A 365 -1.92 24.19 2.53
CA LYS A 365 -2.71 24.68 3.68
C LYS A 365 -1.95 24.68 5.01
N GLY A 366 -0.61 24.67 4.96
CA GLY A 366 0.25 24.68 6.16
C GLY A 366 0.19 23.38 6.97
N VAL A 367 -0.28 22.29 6.36
CA VAL A 367 -0.27 20.96 6.99
C VAL A 367 1.14 20.39 6.92
N GLU A 368 1.60 19.77 8.00
CA GLU A 368 2.93 19.17 8.04
C GLU A 368 2.96 17.87 8.85
N ILE A 369 3.87 16.98 8.47
CA ILE A 369 4.32 15.86 9.30
C ILE A 369 5.66 16.28 9.89
N VAL A 370 5.74 16.43 11.21
CA VAL A 370 6.96 16.81 11.92
C VAL A 370 7.51 15.61 12.67
N VAL A 371 8.76 15.29 12.40
CA VAL A 371 9.53 14.21 13.02
C VAL A 371 10.59 14.86 13.90
N PRO A 372 10.44 14.79 15.22
CA PRO A 372 11.36 15.44 16.14
C PRO A 372 12.72 14.73 16.10
N LYS A 373 13.79 15.49 16.33
CA LYS A 373 15.19 15.04 16.28
C LYS A 373 15.50 13.77 17.07
N GLU A 374 14.76 13.45 18.13
CA GLU A 374 14.92 12.22 18.91
C GLU A 374 14.48 10.95 18.13
N ARG A 375 13.68 11.14 17.07
CA ARG A 375 13.02 10.09 16.29
C ARG A 375 13.39 10.06 14.81
N VAL A 376 14.27 10.95 14.32
CA VAL A 376 14.68 10.97 12.90
C VAL A 376 15.48 9.75 12.46
N LEU A 377 16.05 9.00 13.41
CA LEU A 377 16.84 7.79 13.15
C LEU A 377 16.05 6.52 13.43
N ALA A 378 15.89 5.69 12.40
CA ALA A 378 15.37 4.34 12.49
C ALA A 378 16.47 3.38 12.97
N ASP A 379 16.17 2.56 13.97
CA ASP A 379 17.05 1.44 14.34
C ASP A 379 16.81 0.28 13.37
N VAL A 380 17.86 -0.09 12.63
CA VAL A 380 17.82 -1.12 11.59
C VAL A 380 18.47 -2.44 12.04
N GLY A 381 18.82 -2.55 13.32
CA GLY A 381 19.50 -3.70 13.89
C GLY A 381 21.02 -3.68 13.66
N GLY A 382 21.72 -4.64 14.28
CA GLY A 382 23.18 -4.75 14.15
C GLY A 382 23.96 -3.56 14.72
N GLY A 383 23.35 -2.77 15.60
CA GLY A 383 23.94 -1.54 16.11
C GLY A 383 24.07 -0.44 15.06
N VAL A 384 23.21 -0.42 14.04
CA VAL A 384 23.18 0.61 13.00
C VAL A 384 21.85 1.35 13.04
N GLN A 385 21.90 2.65 12.75
CA GLN A 385 20.72 3.49 12.66
C GLN A 385 20.76 4.32 11.38
N CYS A 386 19.63 4.49 10.71
CA CYS A 386 19.56 5.21 9.44
C CYS A 386 18.52 6.32 9.50
N VAL A 387 18.74 7.40 8.76
CA VAL A 387 17.63 8.29 8.38
C VAL A 387 16.66 7.43 7.58
N GLY A 388 15.39 7.36 7.99
CA GLY A 388 14.36 6.51 7.39
C GLY A 388 13.90 6.94 6.00
N ILE A 389 14.82 7.45 5.17
CA ILE A 389 14.61 7.98 3.83
C ILE A 389 15.53 7.23 2.85
N GLY A 390 14.95 6.63 1.80
CA GLY A 390 15.65 5.97 0.71
C GLY A 390 15.38 6.59 -0.66
N ARG A 391 16.14 6.17 -1.68
CA ARG A 391 15.89 6.53 -3.09
C ARG A 391 14.75 5.70 -3.66
N SER A 392 13.75 6.33 -4.26
CA SER A 392 12.60 5.64 -4.85
C SER A 392 12.99 4.83 -6.10
N GLU A 393 13.95 5.31 -6.90
CA GLU A 393 14.43 4.61 -8.09
C GLU A 393 14.94 3.19 -7.75
N ARG A 394 15.58 3.02 -6.59
CA ARG A 394 16.09 1.72 -6.13
C ARG A 394 15.01 0.73 -5.73
N LEU A 395 13.77 1.19 -5.53
CA LEU A 395 12.57 0.36 -5.40
C LEU A 395 11.86 0.13 -6.73
N GLY A 396 12.37 0.67 -7.85
CA GLY A 396 11.63 0.72 -9.11
C GLY A 396 10.42 1.66 -9.07
N ALA A 397 10.36 2.59 -8.11
CA ALA A 397 9.27 3.55 -7.96
C ALA A 397 9.69 4.93 -8.50
N ALA A 398 8.89 5.48 -9.41
CA ALA A 398 9.11 6.81 -9.98
C ALA A 398 8.42 7.94 -9.19
N SER A 399 8.10 7.68 -7.91
CA SER A 399 7.23 8.51 -7.07
C SER A 399 7.82 8.69 -5.68
N ASN A 400 7.41 9.76 -4.99
CA ASN A 400 7.68 9.99 -3.58
C ASN A 400 6.66 9.22 -2.73
N ILE A 401 7.12 8.57 -1.67
CA ILE A 401 6.30 7.74 -0.77
C ILE A 401 6.62 8.12 0.66
N ILE A 402 5.64 8.62 1.41
CA ILE A 402 5.77 8.86 2.84
C ILE A 402 5.40 7.57 3.58
N GLY A 403 6.41 6.78 3.96
CA GLY A 403 6.24 5.52 4.69
C GLY A 403 5.90 5.67 6.17
N ASN A 404 5.58 4.55 6.82
CA ASN A 404 5.03 4.48 8.16
C ASN A 404 6.00 4.93 9.27
N PHE A 405 7.32 4.89 9.05
CA PHE A 405 8.32 5.37 10.03
C PHE A 405 8.12 6.86 10.35
N HIS A 406 7.87 7.68 9.34
CA HIS A 406 7.59 9.11 9.53
C HIS A 406 6.13 9.41 9.91
N GLN A 407 5.28 8.38 9.97
CA GLN A 407 3.90 8.47 10.47
C GLN A 407 3.78 8.04 11.95
N GLN A 408 4.91 7.81 12.64
CA GLN A 408 4.93 7.45 14.06
C GLN A 408 4.53 8.62 14.97
N ASN A 409 3.76 8.32 16.02
CA ASN A 409 3.14 9.28 16.95
C ASN A 409 2.30 10.34 16.22
N LEU A 410 1.62 9.89 15.19
CA LEU A 410 0.75 10.68 14.36
C LEU A 410 -0.49 9.84 14.04
N TRP A 411 -1.67 10.43 14.23
CA TRP A 411 -2.87 9.95 13.59
C TRP A 411 -2.83 10.29 12.10
N VAL A 412 -3.11 9.29 11.27
CA VAL A 412 -3.34 9.45 9.84
C VAL A 412 -4.76 9.00 9.53
N GLU A 413 -5.60 9.90 9.02
CA GLU A 413 -6.98 9.61 8.61
C GLU A 413 -7.16 9.81 7.12
N PHE A 414 -7.80 8.83 6.49
CA PHE A 414 -8.23 8.88 5.10
C PHE A 414 -9.74 9.10 5.09
N ASP A 415 -10.16 10.32 4.78
CA ASP A 415 -11.58 10.70 4.68
C ASP A 415 -11.99 10.64 3.22
N LEU A 416 -12.36 9.43 2.78
CA LEU A 416 -12.64 9.08 1.38
C LEU A 416 -13.86 9.82 0.85
N ALA A 417 -14.88 10.02 1.70
CA ALA A 417 -16.07 10.78 1.33
C ALA A 417 -15.77 12.24 0.99
N ASN A 418 -14.76 12.84 1.63
CA ASN A 418 -14.37 14.24 1.42
C ASN A 418 -13.07 14.39 0.62
N HIS A 419 -12.53 13.30 0.07
CA HIS A 419 -11.32 13.27 -0.75
C HIS A 419 -10.11 14.00 -0.11
N ARG A 420 -9.80 13.68 1.15
CA ARG A 420 -8.75 14.34 1.93
C ARG A 420 -8.04 13.39 2.90
N VAL A 421 -6.78 13.70 3.22
CA VAL A 421 -5.99 13.02 4.26
C VAL A 421 -5.78 13.99 5.42
N GLY A 422 -5.95 13.50 6.65
CA GLY A 422 -5.79 14.26 7.88
C GLY A 422 -4.62 13.76 8.71
N PHE A 423 -3.88 14.68 9.31
CA PHE A 423 -2.79 14.40 10.23
C PHE A 423 -3.03 15.05 11.58
N GLY A 424 -2.79 14.34 12.68
CA GLY A 424 -2.94 14.87 14.03
C GLY A 424 -1.92 14.29 14.99
N GLU A 425 -1.16 15.13 15.68
CA GLU A 425 -0.18 14.69 16.67
C GLU A 425 -0.85 13.86 17.78
N ALA A 426 -0.19 12.76 18.17
CA ALA A 426 -0.70 11.89 19.22
C ALA A 426 0.39 11.07 19.91
N ASP A 427 0.15 10.70 21.16
CA ASP A 427 0.85 9.60 21.81
C ASP A 427 0.13 8.28 21.47
N CYS A 428 0.57 7.64 20.38
CA CYS A 428 -0.01 6.39 19.90
C CYS A 428 0.27 5.19 20.83
N SER A 429 1.09 5.35 21.88
CA SER A 429 1.29 4.30 22.88
C SER A 429 0.15 4.21 23.91
N ARG A 430 -0.72 5.23 23.95
CA ARG A 430 -1.86 5.34 24.88
C ARG A 430 -3.23 5.34 24.18
N SER A 431 -3.26 5.13 22.86
CA SER A 431 -4.42 5.35 21.98
C SER A 431 -5.33 4.14 21.82
#